data_AF-A0A2G6Q7L5-F1
#
_entry.id   AF-A0A2G6Q7L5-F1
#
_cell.length_a   1.000
_cell.length_b   1.000
_cell.length_c   1.000
_cell.angle_alpha   90.00
_cell.angle_beta   90.00
_cell.angle_gamma   90.00
#
_symmetry.space_group_name_H-M   'P 1'
#
loop_
_entity.id
_entity.type
_entity.pdbx_description
1 polymer ?
#
loop_
_entity_poly.entity_id
_entity_poly.type
_entity_poly.pdbx_seq_one_letter_code
_entity_poly.pdbx_strand_id
1 'polypeptide(L)'
;MNIINYEHNNQIVKSKSDFFDSSHFEKIMGMGIRNVDYSQLSEESLVYLFLHDEPSLTKKRSERTKKVYLHDLSHFLRYIKEKIGTIQELSHNEMEIYFYELSKKYAATSLRRKKTVVQQFLKYVYDNNGLSDDFSSRIKKVSVKKEELVNRDLFPEEVNGILDTLKRTNFFMYSLFFLLTTTGLRIEEVANAKWADLAFHPS
;
A
#
# COMPACT_ATOMS: atom_id res chain seq x y z
N MET A 1 -14.94 -11.36 5.66
CA MET A 1 -13.57 -11.39 5.08
C MET A 1 -12.91 -12.67 5.57
N ASN A 2 -13.28 -13.81 4.97
CA ASN A 2 -12.67 -15.11 5.25
C ASN A 2 -11.76 -15.42 4.06
N ILE A 3 -10.48 -15.06 4.20
CA ILE A 3 -9.43 -15.55 3.32
C ILE A 3 -8.86 -16.76 4.06
N ILE A 4 -9.60 -17.87 4.05
CA ILE A 4 -9.11 -19.13 4.61
C ILE A 4 -9.54 -20.24 3.65
N ASN A 5 -8.51 -20.90 3.12
CA ASN A 5 -8.44 -22.17 2.40
C ASN A 5 -9.06 -22.19 1.00
N TYR A 6 -8.26 -22.59 0.00
CA TYR A 6 -8.46 -23.80 -0.81
C TYR A 6 -7.15 -24.16 -1.55
N GLU A 7 -7.09 -25.39 -2.05
CA GLU A 7 -5.89 -26.24 -2.20
C GLU A 7 -4.96 -25.90 -3.39
N HIS A 8 -3.75 -25.44 -3.06
CA HIS A 8 -2.48 -25.90 -3.63
C HIS A 8 -1.57 -26.17 -2.43
N ASN A 9 -1.08 -27.41 -2.29
CA ASN A 9 -0.36 -27.84 -1.08
C ASN A 9 1.05 -27.24 -1.01
N ASN A 10 1.15 -26.00 -0.47
CA ASN A 10 2.37 -25.37 0.06
C ASN A 10 2.04 -24.06 0.83
N GLN A 11 1.16 -24.13 1.84
CA GLN A 11 0.66 -22.95 2.55
C GLN A 11 1.70 -22.38 3.54
N ILE A 12 2.21 -21.18 3.26
CA ILE A 12 3.04 -20.38 4.19
C ILE A 12 2.18 -19.63 5.22
N VAL A 13 0.95 -19.27 4.84
CA VAL A 13 0.01 -18.49 5.66
C VAL A 13 -1.17 -19.37 6.07
N LYS A 14 -1.46 -19.46 7.38
CA LYS A 14 -2.59 -20.24 7.93
C LYS A 14 -3.72 -19.36 8.45
N SER A 15 -3.42 -18.10 8.78
CA SER A 15 -4.36 -17.13 9.36
C SER A 15 -4.06 -15.69 8.95
N LYS A 16 -5.02 -14.77 9.18
CA LYS A 16 -4.88 -13.35 8.85
C LYS A 16 -3.79 -12.64 9.66
N SER A 17 -3.51 -13.08 10.90
CA SER A 17 -2.41 -12.53 11.71
C SER A 17 -1.04 -12.90 11.15
N ASP A 18 -0.95 -14.03 10.45
CA ASP A 18 0.32 -14.55 9.94
C ASP A 18 0.91 -13.64 8.86
N PHE A 19 0.07 -12.88 8.14
CA PHE A 19 0.53 -11.93 7.11
C PHE A 19 1.49 -10.85 7.62
N PHE A 20 1.46 -10.53 8.92
CA PHE A 20 2.32 -9.50 9.51
C PHE A 20 3.42 -10.06 10.40
N ASP A 21 3.45 -11.38 10.61
CA ASP A 21 4.53 -12.04 11.35
C ASP A 21 5.73 -12.28 10.43
N SER A 22 6.87 -11.66 10.73
CA SER A 22 8.11 -11.83 9.96
C SER A 22 8.86 -13.12 10.31
N SER A 23 8.49 -13.84 11.38
CA SER A 23 9.24 -15.02 11.84
C SER A 23 9.30 -16.14 10.80
N HIS A 24 8.26 -16.29 9.99
CA HIS A 24 8.22 -17.29 8.91
C HIS A 24 9.13 -16.88 7.75
N PHE A 25 9.15 -15.59 7.39
CA PHE A 25 10.04 -15.07 6.35
C PHE A 25 11.52 -15.20 6.72
N GLU A 26 11.90 -14.92 7.96
CA GLU A 26 13.29 -15.09 8.44
C GLU A 26 13.76 -16.56 8.32
N LYS A 27 12.88 -17.52 8.60
CA LYS A 27 13.18 -18.96 8.40
C LYS A 27 13.38 -19.29 6.93
N ILE A 28 12.53 -18.75 6.04
CA ILE A 28 12.64 -18.95 4.59
C ILE A 28 13.95 -18.37 4.07
N MET A 29 14.34 -17.18 4.53
CA MET A 29 15.63 -16.57 4.19
C MET A 29 16.80 -17.44 4.65
N GLY A 30 16.73 -18.01 5.86
CA GLY A 30 17.73 -18.95 6.38
C GLY A 30 17.85 -20.26 5.60
N MET A 31 16.76 -20.74 5.00
CA MET A 31 16.73 -21.92 4.12
C MET A 31 17.12 -21.61 2.66
N GLY A 32 17.26 -20.33 2.33
CA GLY A 32 17.55 -19.81 1.00
C GLY A 32 16.28 -19.56 0.20
N ILE A 33 15.84 -18.29 0.15
CA ILE A 33 14.64 -17.86 -0.59
C ILE A 33 14.68 -18.22 -2.09
N ARG A 34 15.88 -18.39 -2.67
CA ARG A 34 16.08 -18.81 -4.06
C ARG A 34 15.68 -20.26 -4.33
N ASN A 35 15.52 -21.07 -3.29
CA ASN A 35 15.09 -22.47 -3.38
C ASN A 35 13.56 -22.61 -3.33
N VAL A 36 12.83 -21.51 -3.12
CA VAL A 36 11.37 -21.50 -3.10
C VAL A 36 10.87 -21.52 -4.54
N ASP A 37 10.07 -22.52 -4.87
CA ASP A 37 9.37 -22.58 -6.15
C ASP A 37 8.07 -21.78 -6.05
N TYR A 38 8.09 -20.54 -6.56
CA TYR A 38 6.97 -19.62 -6.53
C TYR A 38 5.78 -20.12 -7.37
N SER A 39 5.99 -20.97 -8.38
CA SER A 39 4.93 -21.47 -9.25
C SER A 39 3.95 -22.40 -8.52
N GLN A 40 4.42 -23.04 -7.44
CA GLN A 40 3.67 -24.00 -6.62
C GLN A 40 3.05 -23.36 -5.37
N LEU A 41 3.28 -22.06 -5.14
CA LEU A 41 2.75 -21.36 -3.98
C LEU A 41 1.31 -20.91 -4.20
N SER A 42 0.53 -20.93 -3.11
CA SER A 42 -0.78 -20.29 -3.11
C SER A 42 -0.66 -18.78 -3.27
N GLU A 43 -1.71 -18.13 -3.77
CA GLU A 43 -1.74 -16.69 -3.95
C GLU A 43 -1.52 -15.92 -2.63
N GLU A 44 -2.00 -16.45 -1.51
CA GLU A 44 -1.74 -15.89 -0.18
C GLU A 44 -0.25 -15.97 0.20
N SER A 45 0.40 -17.09 -0.13
CA SER A 45 1.82 -17.30 0.14
C SER A 45 2.68 -16.38 -0.73
N LEU A 46 2.28 -16.16 -2.00
CA LEU A 46 2.89 -15.16 -2.87
C LEU A 46 2.74 -13.74 -2.31
N VAL A 47 1.56 -13.37 -1.81
CA VAL A 47 1.35 -12.07 -1.15
C VAL A 47 2.17 -11.94 0.12
N TYR A 48 2.27 -12.99 0.93
CA TYR A 48 3.11 -12.99 2.13
C TYR A 48 4.57 -12.68 1.78
N LEU A 49 5.13 -13.42 0.82
CA LEU A 49 6.50 -13.20 0.36
C LEU A 49 6.68 -11.78 -0.19
N PHE A 50 5.76 -11.29 -1.01
CA PHE A 50 5.82 -9.91 -1.52
C PHE A 50 5.81 -8.84 -0.42
N LEU A 51 5.03 -9.05 0.64
CA LEU A 51 4.92 -8.06 1.73
C LEU A 51 6.18 -8.01 2.61
N HIS A 52 6.86 -9.15 2.78
CA HIS A 52 8.04 -9.27 3.63
C HIS A 52 9.37 -9.22 2.89
N ASP A 53 9.39 -9.52 1.59
CA ASP A 53 10.58 -9.35 0.77
C ASP A 53 10.80 -7.88 0.47
N GLU A 54 11.79 -7.32 1.16
CA GLU A 54 12.03 -5.90 1.20
C GLU A 54 12.71 -5.44 -0.10
N PRO A 55 12.29 -4.29 -0.67
CA PRO A 55 12.84 -3.81 -1.94
C PRO A 55 14.32 -3.39 -1.83
N SER A 56 14.86 -3.26 -0.61
CA SER A 56 16.29 -3.08 -0.38
C SER A 56 16.73 -3.66 0.96
N LEU A 57 18.01 -4.00 1.08
CA LEU A 57 18.63 -4.55 2.29
C LEU A 57 18.57 -3.59 3.50
N THR A 58 18.32 -2.30 3.27
CA THR A 58 18.38 -1.24 4.29
C THR A 58 17.03 -0.64 4.63
N LYS A 59 15.96 -0.97 3.88
CA LYS A 59 14.67 -0.32 4.04
C LYS A 59 13.56 -1.35 4.20
N LYS A 60 12.98 -1.36 5.39
CA LYS A 60 11.77 -2.15 5.67
C LYS A 60 10.52 -1.37 5.30
N ARG A 61 9.55 -2.03 4.64
CA ARG A 61 8.21 -1.48 4.44
C ARG A 61 7.55 -1.31 5.79
N SER A 62 6.98 -0.13 6.03
CA SER A 62 6.22 0.12 7.26
C SER A 62 5.01 -0.81 7.36
N GLU A 63 4.59 -1.14 8.57
CA GLU A 63 3.36 -1.91 8.82
C GLU A 63 2.12 -1.26 8.19
N ARG A 64 2.08 0.08 8.15
CA ARG A 64 1.02 0.81 7.45
C ARG A 64 1.02 0.52 5.95
N THR A 65 2.19 0.53 5.32
CA THR A 65 2.33 0.19 3.90
C THR A 65 1.90 -1.26 3.64
N LYS A 66 2.36 -2.21 4.47
CA LYS A 66 1.96 -3.62 4.35
C LYS A 66 0.45 -3.80 4.44
N LYS A 67 -0.21 -3.12 5.39
CA LYS A 67 -1.69 -3.13 5.52
C LYS A 67 -2.41 -2.60 4.29
N VAL A 68 -1.92 -1.49 3.72
CA VAL A 68 -2.49 -0.91 2.49
C VAL A 68 -2.31 -1.86 1.30
N TYR A 69 -1.12 -2.46 1.17
CA TYR A 69 -0.82 -3.39 0.08
C TYR A 69 -1.67 -4.66 0.20
N LEU A 70 -1.74 -5.26 1.40
CA LEU A 70 -2.60 -6.41 1.67
C LEU A 70 -4.07 -6.11 1.35
N HIS A 71 -4.56 -4.94 1.75
CA HIS A 71 -5.94 -4.53 1.43
C HIS A 71 -6.15 -4.44 -0.09
N ASP A 72 -5.28 -3.72 -0.81
CA ASP A 72 -5.41 -3.56 -2.27
C ASP A 72 -5.28 -4.92 -3.00
N LEU A 73 -4.34 -5.77 -2.59
CA LEU A 73 -4.14 -7.12 -3.15
C LEU A 73 -5.27 -8.09 -2.80
N SER A 74 -5.87 -7.99 -1.61
CA SER A 74 -7.01 -8.86 -1.25
C SER A 74 -8.20 -8.69 -2.20
N HIS A 75 -8.41 -7.49 -2.73
CA HIS A 75 -9.42 -7.24 -3.76
C HIS A 75 -9.04 -7.87 -5.11
N PHE A 76 -7.75 -7.89 -5.45
CA PHE A 76 -7.24 -8.52 -6.66
C PHE A 76 -7.32 -10.05 -6.57
N LEU A 77 -6.85 -10.64 -5.47
CA LEU A 77 -6.94 -12.09 -5.25
C LEU A 77 -8.39 -12.60 -5.27
N ARG A 78 -9.32 -11.82 -4.71
CA ARG A 78 -10.75 -12.15 -4.81
C ARG A 78 -11.23 -12.16 -6.26
N TYR A 79 -10.79 -11.21 -7.09
CA TYR A 79 -11.12 -11.19 -8.51
C TYR A 79 -10.55 -12.42 -9.24
N ILE A 80 -9.28 -12.75 -8.99
CA ILE A 80 -8.64 -13.97 -9.52
C ILE A 80 -9.51 -15.18 -9.19
N LYS A 81 -9.83 -15.38 -7.90
CA LYS A 81 -10.63 -16.51 -7.43
C LYS A 81 -12.04 -16.58 -8.04
N GLU A 82 -12.71 -15.44 -8.18
CA GLU A 82 -14.11 -15.39 -8.63
C GLU A 82 -14.27 -15.45 -10.15
N LYS A 83 -13.26 -15.03 -10.93
CA LYS A 83 -13.38 -14.82 -12.38
C LYS A 83 -12.45 -15.67 -13.23
N ILE A 84 -11.31 -16.07 -12.67
CA ILE A 84 -10.24 -16.76 -13.40
C ILE A 84 -10.13 -18.17 -12.83
N GLY A 85 -9.90 -18.26 -11.52
CA GLY A 85 -9.67 -19.51 -10.80
C GLY A 85 -8.38 -19.37 -10.00
N THR A 86 -7.27 -19.23 -10.72
CA THR A 86 -5.93 -19.13 -10.14
C THR A 86 -5.05 -18.12 -10.87
N ILE A 87 -4.00 -17.61 -10.21
CA ILE A 87 -3.12 -16.58 -10.79
C ILE A 87 -2.30 -17.11 -11.99
N GLN A 88 -2.09 -18.41 -12.08
CA GLN A 88 -1.36 -19.08 -13.17
C GLN A 88 -2.15 -19.08 -14.49
N GLU A 89 -3.47 -18.96 -14.43
CA GLU A 89 -4.36 -18.88 -15.60
C GLU A 89 -4.55 -17.44 -16.10
N LEU A 90 -3.91 -16.47 -15.43
CA LEU A 90 -4.03 -15.06 -15.76
C LEU A 90 -3.57 -14.75 -17.18
N SER A 91 -4.29 -13.84 -17.82
CA SER A 91 -4.01 -13.33 -19.16
C SER A 91 -3.99 -11.79 -19.18
N HIS A 92 -3.35 -11.22 -20.21
CA HIS A 92 -3.36 -9.76 -20.42
C HIS A 92 -4.78 -9.21 -20.59
N ASN A 93 -5.69 -9.97 -21.21
CA ASN A 93 -7.08 -9.56 -21.41
C ASN A 93 -7.83 -9.44 -20.08
N GLU A 94 -7.63 -10.38 -19.15
CA GLU A 94 -8.25 -10.30 -17.82
C GLU A 94 -7.71 -9.12 -17.01
N MET A 95 -6.42 -8.80 -17.15
CA MET A 95 -5.83 -7.60 -16.55
C MET A 95 -6.48 -6.32 -17.09
N GLU A 96 -6.75 -6.26 -18.40
CA GLU A 96 -7.50 -5.14 -18.99
C GLU A 96 -8.92 -5.04 -18.44
N ILE A 97 -9.65 -6.17 -18.36
CA ILE A 97 -11.01 -6.23 -17.82
C ILE A 97 -11.01 -5.79 -16.35
N TYR A 98 -10.10 -6.33 -15.54
CA TYR A 98 -9.98 -5.98 -14.12
C TYR A 98 -9.80 -4.47 -13.92
N PHE A 99 -8.81 -3.86 -14.60
CA PHE A 99 -8.56 -2.43 -14.43
C PHE A 99 -9.66 -1.54 -15.00
N TYR A 100 -10.36 -2.00 -16.05
CA TYR A 100 -11.54 -1.31 -16.57
C TYR A 100 -12.71 -1.34 -15.57
N GLU A 101 -12.93 -2.46 -14.87
CA GLU A 101 -13.94 -2.50 -13.80
C GLU A 101 -13.56 -1.59 -12.63
N LEU A 102 -12.28 -1.57 -12.24
CA LEU A 102 -11.80 -0.70 -11.17
C LEU A 102 -11.94 0.78 -11.54
N SER A 103 -11.73 1.16 -12.80
CA SER A 103 -11.85 2.56 -13.23
C SER A 103 -13.28 3.09 -13.14
N LYS A 104 -14.29 2.22 -13.16
CA LYS A 104 -15.69 2.59 -12.93
C LYS A 104 -16.03 2.78 -11.45
N LYS A 105 -15.26 2.15 -10.55
CA LYS A 105 -15.56 2.10 -9.11
C LYS A 105 -14.76 3.12 -8.29
N TYR A 106 -13.60 3.55 -8.77
CA TYR A 106 -12.66 4.34 -7.98
C TYR A 106 -12.26 5.64 -8.66
N ALA A 107 -12.09 6.69 -7.85
CA ALA A 107 -11.42 7.91 -8.26
C ALA A 107 -9.98 7.60 -8.72
N ALA A 108 -9.46 8.41 -9.62
CA ALA A 108 -8.22 8.11 -10.33
C ALA A 108 -6.97 8.02 -9.42
N THR A 109 -6.94 8.74 -8.29
CA THR A 109 -5.87 8.60 -7.27
C THR A 109 -5.87 7.21 -6.64
N SER A 110 -7.05 6.73 -6.22
CA SER A 110 -7.23 5.38 -5.68
C SER A 110 -6.96 4.30 -6.73
N LEU A 111 -7.42 4.50 -7.97
CA LEU A 111 -7.15 3.60 -9.08
C LEU A 111 -5.64 3.49 -9.37
N ARG A 112 -4.92 4.62 -9.41
CA ARG A 112 -3.47 4.64 -9.64
C ARG A 112 -2.73 3.89 -8.54
N ARG A 113 -3.11 4.07 -7.27
CA ARG A 113 -2.53 3.33 -6.14
C ARG A 113 -2.75 1.82 -6.29
N LYS A 114 -4.01 1.39 -6.45
CA LYS A 114 -4.37 -0.03 -6.63
C LYS A 114 -3.62 -0.65 -7.81
N LYS A 115 -3.58 0.05 -8.94
CA LYS A 115 -2.79 -0.35 -10.11
C LYS A 115 -1.32 -0.55 -9.77
N THR A 116 -0.69 0.43 -9.10
CA THR A 116 0.74 0.36 -8.77
C THR A 116 1.05 -0.83 -7.88
N VAL A 117 0.22 -1.09 -6.86
CA VAL A 117 0.40 -2.23 -5.96
C VAL A 117 0.29 -3.56 -6.70
N VAL A 118 -0.75 -3.73 -7.53
CA VAL A 118 -0.94 -4.95 -8.34
C VAL A 118 0.21 -5.15 -9.34
N GLN A 119 0.69 -4.07 -9.98
CA GLN A 119 1.84 -4.14 -10.89
C GLN A 119 3.11 -4.59 -10.18
N GLN A 120 3.42 -4.01 -9.01
CA GLN A 120 4.59 -4.39 -8.23
C GLN A 120 4.51 -5.84 -7.78
N PHE A 121 3.33 -6.30 -7.37
CA PHE A 121 3.11 -7.69 -6.99
C PHE A 121 3.30 -8.65 -8.17
N LEU A 122 2.66 -8.41 -9.32
CA LEU A 122 2.80 -9.26 -10.50
C LEU A 122 4.25 -9.30 -11.00
N LYS A 123 4.94 -8.15 -11.01
CA LYS A 123 6.35 -8.08 -11.37
C LYS A 123 7.22 -8.88 -10.40
N TYR A 124 6.95 -8.77 -9.11
CA TYR A 124 7.65 -9.53 -8.08
C TYR A 124 7.48 -11.04 -8.27
N VAL A 125 6.26 -11.52 -8.49
CA VAL A 125 6.00 -12.95 -8.71
C VAL A 125 6.66 -13.44 -10.00
N TYR A 126 6.58 -12.66 -11.08
CA TYR A 126 7.22 -12.97 -12.36
C TYR A 126 8.75 -13.05 -12.24
N ASP A 127 9.39 -12.07 -11.57
CA ASP A 127 10.85 -12.04 -11.38
C ASP A 127 11.38 -13.21 -10.56
N ASN A 128 10.51 -13.83 -9.74
CA ASN A 128 10.80 -15.04 -8.98
C ASN A 128 10.29 -16.33 -9.67
N ASN A 129 9.99 -16.27 -10.98
CA ASN A 129 9.53 -17.39 -11.80
C ASN A 129 8.19 -18.02 -11.37
N GLY A 130 7.34 -17.28 -10.66
CA GLY A 130 6.01 -17.74 -10.25
C GLY A 130 4.93 -17.60 -11.33
N LEU A 131 5.20 -16.85 -12.40
CA LEU A 131 4.29 -16.62 -13.52
C LEU A 131 4.99 -16.90 -14.84
N SER A 132 4.23 -17.39 -15.83
CA SER A 132 4.73 -17.72 -17.16
C SER A 132 5.01 -16.48 -18.04
N ASP A 133 4.34 -15.36 -17.78
CA ASP A 133 4.47 -14.10 -18.52
C ASP A 133 4.40 -12.87 -17.59
N ASP A 134 4.91 -11.73 -18.05
CA ASP A 134 4.94 -10.47 -17.31
C ASP A 134 3.65 -9.66 -17.53
N PHE A 135 2.64 -9.95 -16.70
CA PHE A 135 1.36 -9.23 -16.66
C PHE A 135 1.45 -7.81 -16.06
N SER A 136 2.62 -7.36 -15.60
CA SER A 136 2.80 -6.02 -15.02
C SER A 136 3.04 -4.93 -16.09
N SER A 137 3.60 -5.30 -17.24
CA SER A 137 4.18 -4.38 -18.23
C SER A 137 3.16 -3.72 -19.17
N ARG A 138 1.97 -4.32 -19.37
CA ARG A 138 1.00 -3.93 -20.43
C ARG A 138 -0.31 -3.31 -19.91
N ILE A 139 -0.27 -2.57 -18.80
CA ILE A 139 -1.48 -1.97 -18.22
C ILE A 139 -1.63 -0.50 -18.61
N LYS A 140 -2.79 -0.14 -19.18
CA LYS A 140 -3.16 1.23 -19.59
C LYS A 140 -2.91 2.26 -18.49
N LYS A 141 -2.32 3.41 -18.84
CA LYS A 141 -1.98 4.48 -17.89
C LYS A 141 -3.25 5.12 -17.31
N VAL A 142 -3.22 5.42 -16.01
CA VAL A 142 -4.25 6.22 -15.34
C VAL A 142 -3.83 7.69 -15.43
N SER A 143 -4.44 8.45 -16.32
CA SER A 143 -4.26 9.89 -16.46
C SER A 143 -5.40 10.65 -15.79
N VAL A 144 -5.06 11.74 -15.10
CA VAL A 144 -6.01 12.71 -14.54
C VAL A 144 -5.60 14.06 -15.11
N LYS A 145 -6.56 14.83 -15.59
CA LYS A 145 -6.31 16.20 -16.01
C LYS A 145 -5.97 17.05 -14.78
N LYS A 146 -5.02 17.99 -14.91
CA LYS A 146 -4.58 18.79 -13.75
C LYS A 146 -5.73 19.63 -13.21
N GLU A 147 -6.65 20.02 -14.08
CA GLU A 147 -7.84 20.81 -13.83
C GLU A 147 -8.90 20.05 -13.00
N GLU A 148 -8.84 18.71 -12.99
CA GLU A 148 -9.74 17.86 -12.18
C GLU A 148 -9.20 17.66 -10.75
N LEU A 149 -8.00 18.17 -10.45
CA LEU A 149 -7.45 18.10 -9.10
C LEU A 149 -8.10 19.19 -8.23
N VAL A 150 -8.70 18.75 -7.13
CA VAL A 150 -9.25 19.66 -6.11
C VAL A 150 -8.11 20.49 -5.53
N ASN A 151 -8.21 21.81 -5.62
CA ASN A 151 -7.32 22.72 -4.90
C ASN A 151 -7.58 22.59 -3.40
N ARG A 152 -6.52 22.35 -2.61
CA ARG A 152 -6.57 22.20 -1.16
C ARG A 152 -5.73 23.24 -0.44
N ASP A 153 -5.20 24.20 -1.18
CA ASP A 153 -4.37 25.26 -0.62
C ASP A 153 -5.27 26.22 0.15
N LEU A 154 -4.81 26.63 1.34
CA LEU A 154 -5.46 27.65 2.15
C LEU A 154 -4.76 28.99 1.88
N PHE A 155 -5.54 30.02 1.57
CA PHE A 155 -5.03 31.38 1.45
C PHE A 155 -4.75 31.98 2.84
N PRO A 156 -3.83 32.97 2.96
CA PRO A 156 -3.50 33.59 4.23
C PRO A 156 -4.70 34.11 5.01
N GLU A 157 -5.70 34.66 4.32
CA GLU A 157 -6.94 35.18 4.90
C GLU A 157 -7.80 34.07 5.52
N GLU A 158 -7.88 32.91 4.85
CA GLU A 158 -8.59 31.73 5.34
C GLU A 158 -7.90 31.16 6.59
N VAL A 159 -6.56 31.10 6.57
CA VAL A 159 -5.76 30.66 7.72
C VAL A 159 -6.00 31.56 8.93
N ASN A 160 -5.97 32.88 8.74
CA ASN A 160 -6.21 33.85 9.81
C ASN A 160 -7.65 33.73 10.36
N GLY A 161 -8.65 33.59 9.50
CA GLY A 161 -10.04 33.39 9.93
C GLY A 161 -10.26 32.11 10.74
N ILE A 162 -9.61 31.02 10.34
CA ILE A 162 -9.62 29.75 11.10
C ILE A 162 -8.94 29.95 12.46
N LEU A 163 -7.75 30.57 12.49
CA LEU A 163 -7.01 30.84 13.73
C LEU A 163 -7.81 31.69 14.71
N ASP A 164 -8.46 32.77 14.25
CA ASP A 164 -9.27 33.64 15.09
C ASP A 164 -10.48 32.90 15.69
N THR A 165 -11.10 32.03 14.90
CA THR A 165 -12.23 31.21 15.35
C THR A 165 -11.78 30.18 16.38
N LEU A 166 -10.68 29.46 16.10
CA LEU A 166 -10.12 28.46 17.02
C LEU A 166 -9.63 29.11 18.32
N LYS A 167 -9.04 30.30 18.27
CA LYS A 167 -8.57 31.02 19.47
C LYS A 167 -9.70 31.28 20.47
N ARG A 168 -10.92 31.49 19.97
CA ARG A 168 -12.13 31.75 20.78
C ARG A 168 -12.84 30.48 21.24
N THR A 169 -12.69 29.37 20.50
CA THR A 169 -13.51 28.16 20.68
C THR A 169 -12.73 26.98 21.24
N ASN A 170 -11.48 26.79 20.80
CA ASN A 170 -10.64 25.68 21.18
C ASN A 170 -9.15 26.06 21.09
N PHE A 171 -8.59 26.51 22.22
CA PHE A 171 -7.21 26.99 22.29
C PHE A 171 -6.16 25.90 21.99
N PHE A 172 -6.48 24.63 22.27
CA PHE A 172 -5.62 23.50 21.91
C PHE A 172 -5.50 23.36 20.39
N MET A 173 -6.64 23.35 19.69
CA MET A 173 -6.67 23.29 18.22
C MET A 173 -6.04 24.54 17.59
N TYR A 174 -6.23 25.72 18.20
CA TYR A 174 -5.54 26.94 17.79
C TYR A 174 -4.02 26.75 17.82
N SER A 175 -3.48 26.28 18.94
CA SER A 175 -2.03 26.09 19.12
C SER A 175 -1.47 25.05 18.13
N LEU A 176 -2.20 23.95 17.94
CA LEU A 176 -1.85 22.91 16.99
C LEU A 176 -1.86 23.43 15.54
N PHE A 177 -2.93 24.11 15.14
CA PHE A 177 -3.07 24.65 13.79
C PHE A 177 -2.04 25.75 13.50
N PHE A 178 -1.80 26.63 14.47
CA PHE A 178 -0.75 27.66 14.39
C PHE A 178 0.64 27.05 14.19
N LEU A 179 0.98 26.00 14.94
CA LEU A 179 2.25 25.31 14.78
C LEU A 179 2.38 24.69 13.37
N LEU A 180 1.34 24.04 12.87
CA LEU A 180 1.34 23.43 11.53
C LEU A 180 1.53 24.46 10.42
N THR A 181 0.83 25.60 10.49
CA THR A 181 0.87 26.62 9.44
C THR A 181 2.15 27.45 9.46
N THR A 182 2.79 27.62 10.62
CA THR A 182 4.04 28.39 10.74
C THR A 182 5.30 27.58 10.47
N THR A 183 5.29 26.28 10.82
CA THR A 183 6.47 25.40 10.66
C THR A 183 6.43 24.57 9.39
N GLY A 184 5.24 24.33 8.81
CA GLY A 184 5.06 23.43 7.67
C GLY A 184 5.27 21.94 8.03
N LEU A 185 5.34 21.59 9.31
CA LEU A 185 5.45 20.20 9.77
C LEU A 185 4.21 19.39 9.37
N ARG A 186 4.39 18.10 9.09
CA ARG A 186 3.27 17.19 8.90
C ARG A 186 2.55 16.95 10.23
N ILE A 187 1.24 16.75 10.18
CA ILE A 187 0.44 16.46 11.38
C ILE A 187 0.97 15.28 12.21
N GLU A 188 1.49 14.24 11.56
CA GLU A 188 2.09 13.09 12.26
C GLU A 188 3.42 13.44 12.95
N GLU A 189 4.18 14.39 12.41
CA GLU A 189 5.42 14.85 13.03
C GLU A 189 5.09 15.65 14.31
N VAL A 190 4.10 16.53 14.24
CA VAL A 190 3.62 17.30 15.40
C VAL A 190 3.00 16.39 16.46
N ALA A 191 2.18 15.42 16.06
CA ALA A 191 1.49 14.52 16.99
C ALA A 191 2.43 13.60 17.78
N ASN A 192 3.63 13.32 17.26
CA ASN A 192 4.62 12.45 17.90
C ASN A 192 5.82 13.22 18.47
N ALA A 193 5.84 14.55 18.36
CA ALA A 193 6.91 15.40 18.87
C ALA A 193 7.00 15.31 20.41
N LYS A 194 8.23 15.29 20.93
CA LYS A 194 8.51 15.29 22.37
C LYS A 194 9.22 16.58 22.76
N TRP A 195 9.08 16.96 24.03
CA TRP A 195 9.84 18.09 24.59
C TRP A 195 11.35 17.95 24.43
N ALA A 196 11.87 16.71 24.43
CA ALA A 196 13.29 16.44 24.21
C ALA A 196 13.77 16.72 22.78
N ASP A 197 12.87 16.86 21.81
CA ASP A 197 13.20 17.17 20.42
C ASP A 197 13.43 18.69 20.22
N LEU A 198 13.12 19.51 21.24
CA LEU A 198 13.29 20.96 21.20
C LEU A 198 14.62 21.36 21.84
N ALA A 199 15.46 22.04 21.07
CA ALA A 199 16.66 22.71 21.56
C ALA A 199 16.52 24.22 21.33
N PHE A 200 16.68 24.99 22.40
CA PHE A 200 16.73 26.45 22.30
C PHE A 200 18.15 26.89 21.96
N HIS A 201 18.33 27.52 20.80
CA HIS A 201 19.58 28.16 20.41
C HIS A 201 19.40 29.67 20.49
N PRO A 202 19.93 30.35 21.52
CA PRO A 202 19.92 31.80 21.56
C PRO A 202 20.72 32.33 20.37
N SER A 203 20.08 33.23 19.61
CA SER A 203 20.69 33.96 18.49
C SER A 203 21.56 35.12 18.98
#